data_AF-A0A3M8DIJ5-F1
#
_entry.id   AF-A0A3M8DIJ5-F1
#
_cell.length_a   1.000
_cell.length_b   1.000
_cell.length_c   1.000
_cell.angle_alpha   90.00
_cell.angle_beta   90.00
_cell.angle_gamma   90.00
#
_symmetry.space_group_name_H-M   'P 1'
#
loop_
_entity.id
_entity.type
_entity.pdbx_description
1 polymer ?
#
loop_
_entity_poly.entity_id
_entity_poly.type
_entity_poly.pdbx_seq_one_letter_code
_entity_poly.pdbx_strand_id
1 'polypeptide(L)' 'MTAEELMAVLEKKKMTDIIELIEDAQTGDLEELELVESLGLLMDQELNREVLQLLESLGVTIIYVSGEDDEEEDEEDEQV' A
#
# COMPACT_ATOMS: atom_id res chain seq x y z
N MET A 1 13.29 -7.25 8.62
CA MET A 1 14.16 -6.10 8.92
C MET A 1 13.57 -5.35 10.11
N THR A 2 14.29 -4.41 10.74
CA THR A 2 13.61 -3.45 11.66
C THR A 2 12.90 -2.37 10.85
N ALA A 3 11.94 -1.66 11.46
CA ALA A 3 11.27 -0.53 10.82
C ALA A 3 12.27 0.57 10.40
N GLU A 4 13.26 0.88 11.25
CA GLU A 4 14.31 1.86 10.93
C GLU A 4 15.17 1.42 9.73
N GLU A 5 15.54 0.14 9.67
CA GLU A 5 16.29 -0.41 8.54
C GLU A 5 15.45 -0.37 7.25
N LEU A 6 14.15 -0.65 7.35
CA LEU A 6 13.22 -0.59 6.22
C LEU A 6 13.08 0.84 5.70
N MET A 7 12.86 1.83 6.56
CA MET A 7 12.75 3.25 6.19
C MET A 7 14.03 3.74 5.48
N ALA A 8 15.21 3.38 5.99
CA ALA A 8 16.47 3.74 5.35
C ALA A 8 16.62 3.15 3.93
N VAL A 9 16.09 1.94 3.69
CA VAL A 9 16.07 1.33 2.35
C VAL A 9 15.11 2.08 1.44
N LEU A 10 13.91 2.42 1.91
CA LEU A 10 12.91 3.15 1.14
C LEU A 10 13.41 4.55 0.76
N GLU A 11 14.03 5.28 1.68
CA GLU A 11 14.63 6.60 1.43
C GLU A 11 15.74 6.51 0.37
N LYS A 12 16.63 5.52 0.49
CA LYS A 12 17.71 5.30 -0.47
C LYS A 12 17.19 4.97 -1.86
N LYS A 13 16.10 4.21 -1.94
CA LYS A 13 15.40 3.90 -3.20
C LYS A 13 14.49 5.03 -3.68
N LYS A 14 14.36 6.13 -2.92
CA LYS A 14 13.46 7.27 -3.17
C LYS A 14 12.01 6.85 -3.38
N MET A 15 11.56 5.89 -2.58
CA MET A 15 10.19 5.39 -2.58
C MET A 15 9.31 6.30 -1.71
N THR A 16 9.20 7.57 -2.10
CA THR A 16 8.48 8.61 -1.33
C THR A 16 7.03 8.22 -1.05
N ASP A 17 6.34 7.65 -2.04
CA ASP A 17 4.92 7.31 -1.90
C ASP A 17 4.71 6.21 -0.85
N ILE A 18 5.65 5.28 -0.75
CA ILE A 18 5.62 4.22 0.27
C ILE A 18 5.96 4.76 1.65
N ILE A 19 6.88 5.72 1.71
CA ILE A 19 7.23 6.40 2.95
C ILE A 19 6.00 7.16 3.48
N GLU A 20 5.31 7.91 2.63
CA GLU A 20 4.08 8.62 2.99
C GLU A 20 2.98 7.66 3.48
N LEU A 21 2.74 6.53 2.80
CA LEU A 21 1.80 5.51 3.26
C LEU A 21 2.13 4.98 4.67
N ILE A 22 3.41 4.78 4.98
CA ILE A 22 3.84 4.33 6.31
C ILE A 22 3.66 5.43 7.35
N GLU A 23 3.92 6.69 6.99
CA GLU A 23 3.71 7.84 7.87
C GLU A 23 2.22 8.04 8.19
N ASP A 24 1.35 7.95 7.19
CA ASP A 24 -0.11 8.00 7.36
C ASP A 24 -0.63 6.86 8.24
N ALA A 25 -0.07 5.66 8.10
CA ALA A 25 -0.37 4.54 8.98
C ALA A 25 0.09 4.78 10.44
N GLN A 26 1.22 5.47 10.63
CA GLN A 26 1.74 5.79 11.98
C GLN A 26 0.89 6.85 12.69
N THR A 27 0.36 7.81 11.95
CA THR A 27 -0.55 8.84 12.51
C THR A 27 -1.97 8.30 12.70
N GLY A 28 -2.29 7.16 12.08
CA GLY A 28 -3.63 6.56 12.08
C GLY A 28 -4.54 7.18 11.01
N ASP A 29 -3.98 7.93 10.06
CA ASP A 29 -4.69 8.50 8.93
C ASP A 29 -4.94 7.44 7.82
N LEU A 30 -4.21 6.32 7.85
CA LEU A 30 -4.45 5.14 7.03
C LEU A 30 -4.94 3.97 7.90
N GLU A 31 -6.19 3.55 7.71
CA GLU A 31 -6.80 2.41 8.43
C GLU A 31 -6.90 1.15 7.57
N GLU A 32 -7.06 1.30 6.26
CA GLU A 32 -7.26 0.18 5.31
C GLU A 32 -6.43 0.42 4.05
N LEU A 33 -5.85 -0.65 3.49
CA LEU A 33 -5.12 -0.62 2.22
C LEU A 33 -5.64 -1.74 1.32
N GLU A 34 -6.27 -1.37 0.22
CA GLU A 34 -6.72 -2.30 -0.80
C GLU A 34 -5.63 -2.50 -1.86
N LEU A 35 -5.36 -3.76 -2.23
CA LEU A 35 -4.44 -4.06 -3.33
C LEU A 35 -4.74 -5.40 -4.00
N VAL A 36 -4.40 -5.50 -5.28
CA VAL A 36 -4.52 -6.75 -6.03
C VAL A 36 -3.47 -7.76 -5.53
N GLU A 37 -3.92 -8.93 -5.05
CA GLU A 37 -3.04 -9.95 -4.46
C GLU A 37 -1.91 -10.38 -5.40
N SER A 38 -2.20 -10.47 -6.70
CA SER A 38 -1.25 -10.89 -7.72
C SER A 38 -0.18 -9.85 -8.05
N LEU A 39 -0.42 -8.56 -7.76
CA LEU A 39 0.49 -7.45 -8.04
C LEU A 39 1.30 -7.06 -6.80
N GLY A 40 0.68 -7.04 -5.62
CA GLY A 40 1.30 -6.50 -4.41
C GLY A 40 1.41 -4.97 -4.43
N LEU A 41 2.03 -4.41 -3.39
CA LEU A 41 2.34 -2.98 -3.28
C LEU A 41 3.64 -2.62 -4.01
N LEU A 42 4.61 -3.53 -4.00
CA LEU A 42 5.94 -3.35 -4.59
C LEU A 42 6.37 -4.54 -5.44
N MET A 43 7.05 -4.26 -6.56
CA MET A 43 7.63 -5.31 -7.41
C MET A 43 8.69 -6.16 -6.70
N ASP A 44 9.45 -5.54 -5.80
CA ASP A 44 10.45 -6.23 -4.98
C ASP A 44 9.73 -7.03 -3.89
N GLN A 45 9.64 -8.35 -4.07
CA GLN A 45 8.83 -9.25 -3.24
C GLN A 45 9.23 -9.26 -1.76
N GLU A 46 10.53 -9.14 -1.48
CA GLU A 46 11.01 -9.07 -0.09
C GLU A 46 10.58 -7.74 0.52
N LEU A 47 10.87 -6.63 -0.16
CA LEU A 47 10.51 -5.31 0.32
C LEU A 47 9.00 -5.13 0.46
N ASN A 48 8.22 -5.65 -0.49
CA ASN A 48 6.76 -5.69 -0.46
C ASN A 48 6.25 -6.32 0.83
N ARG A 49 6.76 -7.52 1.16
CA ARG A 49 6.34 -8.24 2.36
C ARG A 49 6.70 -7.47 3.63
N GLU A 50 7.89 -6.91 3.72
CA GLU A 50 8.32 -6.17 4.91
C GLU A 50 7.50 -4.89 5.11
N VAL A 51 7.12 -4.18 4.04
CA VAL A 51 6.25 -3.00 4.11
C VAL A 51 4.84 -3.38 4.54
N LEU A 52 4.23 -4.39 3.91
CA LEU A 52 2.88 -4.84 4.27
C LEU A 52 2.81 -5.29 5.74
N GLN A 53 3.80 -6.04 6.21
CA GLN A 53 3.88 -6.43 7.63
C GLN A 53 4.02 -5.24 8.57
N LEU A 54 4.78 -4.20 8.18
CA LEU A 54 4.89 -3.00 8.98
C LEU A 54 3.53 -2.28 9.06
N LEU A 55 2.86 -2.09 7.92
CA LEU A 55 1.53 -1.46 7.86
C LEU A 55 0.50 -2.21 8.74
N GLU A 56 0.46 -3.54 8.64
CA GLU A 56 -0.39 -4.37 9.52
C GLU A 56 -0.06 -4.18 11.00
N SER A 57 1.23 -4.10 11.34
CA SER A 57 1.66 -3.89 12.73
C SER A 57 1.31 -2.50 13.28
N LEU A 58 1.12 -1.52 12.38
CA LEU A 58 0.69 -0.16 12.70
C LEU A 58 -0.84 -0.05 12.82
N GLY A 59 -1.58 -1.11 12.45
CA GLY A 59 -3.04 -1.19 12.57
C GLY A 59 -3.78 -1.06 11.24
N VAL A 60 -3.07 -1.03 10.11
CA VAL A 60 -3.70 -1.01 8.77
C VAL A 60 -4.24 -2.39 8.44
N THR A 61 -5.48 -2.47 7.96
CA THR A 61 -6.07 -3.70 7.43
C THR A 61 -5.78 -3.83 5.94
N ILE A 62 -5.08 -4.90 5.54
CA ILE A 62 -4.80 -5.17 4.13
C ILE A 62 -5.96 -5.96 3.51
N ILE A 63 -6.59 -5.39 2.49
CA ILE A 63 -7.72 -5.98 1.76
C ILE A 63 -7.21 -6.41 0.38
N TYR A 64 -7.28 -7.71 0.11
CA TYR A 64 -6.87 -8.26 -1.18
C TYR A 64 -8.06 -8.34 -2.13
N VAL A 65 -7.97 -7.63 -3.25
CA VAL A 65 -9.00 -7.63 -4.29
C VAL A 65 -8.59 -8.50 -5.48
N SER A 66 -9.56 -9.15 -6.11
CA SER A 66 -9.36 -9.84 -7.38
C SER A 66 -9.22 -8.79 -8.48
N GLY A 67 -8.20 -8.88 -9.32
CA GLY A 67 -7.97 -7.92 -10.42
C GLY A 67 -9.05 -7.90 -11.52
N GLU A 68 -10.17 -8.60 -11.33
CA GLU A 68 -11.38 -8.53 -12.17
C GLU A 68 -12.45 -7.57 -11.59
N ASP A 69 -12.27 -7.07 -10.36
CA ASP A 69 -13.20 -6.15 -9.68
C ASP A 69 -12.82 -4.66 -9.87
N ASP A 70 -11.75 -4.35 -10.62
CA ASP A 70 -11.18 -3.00 -10.80
C ASP A 70 -11.72 -2.26 -12.06
N GLU A 71 -12.76 -2.79 -12.73
CA GLU A 71 -13.27 -2.28 -14.02
C GLU A 71 -14.60 -1.49 -13.95
N GLU A 72 -15.15 -1.14 -12.78
CA GLU A 72 -16.48 -0.49 -12.69
C GLU A 72 -16.54 0.86 -11.94
N GLU A 73 -15.67 1.84 -12.21
CA GLU A 73 -15.99 3.25 -11.87
C GLU A 73 -15.41 4.25 -12.89
N ASP A 74 -16.00 4.34 -14.08
CA ASP A 74 -16.02 5.56 -14.90
C ASP A 74 -17.14 5.43 -15.95
N GLU A 75 -18.11 6.34 -15.95
CA GLU A 75 -19.15 6.65 -16.98
C GLU A 75 -20.58 6.80 -16.39
N GLU A 76 -20.81 7.83 -15.58
CA GLU A 76 -22.15 8.46 -15.49
C GLU A 76 -22.05 9.99 -15.68
N ASP A 77 -21.69 10.43 -16.87
CA ASP A 77 -21.94 11.80 -17.34
C ASP A 77 -22.47 11.75 -18.78
N GLU A 78 -23.80 11.70 -18.93
CA GLU A 78 -24.61 12.38 -19.97
C GLU A 78 -26.05 11.87 -19.91
N GLN A 79 -26.89 12.48 -19.07
CA GLN A 79 -28.34 12.44 -19.26
C GLN A 79 -28.81 13.72 -19.95
N VAL A 80 -29.34 13.49 -21.15
CA VAL A 80 -30.01 14.38 -22.12
C VAL A 80 -31.19 15.18 -21.59
#